data_AF-A0A1F7FQC3-F1
#
_entry.id   AF-A0A1F7FQC3-F1
#
_cell.length_a   1.000
_cell.length_b   1.000
_cell.length_c   1.000
_cell.angle_alpha   90.00
_cell.angle_beta   90.00
_cell.angle_gamma   90.00
#
_symmetry.space_group_name_H-M   'P 1'
#
loop_
_entity.id
_entity.type
_entity.pdbx_description
1 polymer ?
#
loop_
_entity_poly.entity_id
_entity_poly.type
_entity_poly.pdbx_seq_one_letter_code
_entity_poly.pdbx_strand_id
1 'polypeptide(L)'
;MQTLVLSIEGMTCEHCVMRVRRALSESAGVESVEVSLADGKAVVKGHALDPASLIHAVEAIGYSAKISDNQHTKQEEVPGWNSKAQ
;
A
#
# COMPACT_ATOMS: atom_id res chain seq x y z
N MET A 1 -14.68 2.50 -8.69
CA MET A 1 -14.16 1.31 -8.01
C MET A 1 -12.89 0.86 -8.71
N GLN A 2 -11.75 1.05 -8.06
CA GLN A 2 -10.43 0.59 -8.47
C GLN A 2 -9.95 -0.51 -7.52
N THR A 3 -9.22 -1.47 -8.07
CA THR A 3 -8.61 -2.56 -7.30
C THR A 3 -7.10 -2.47 -7.47
N LEU A 4 -6.38 -2.42 -6.37
CA LEU A 4 -4.93 -2.40 -6.34
C LEU A 4 -4.42 -3.67 -5.64
N VAL A 5 -3.44 -4.33 -6.25
CA VAL A 5 -2.78 -5.48 -5.64
C VAL A 5 -1.37 -5.09 -5.24
N LEU A 6 -1.06 -5.28 -3.96
CA LEU A 6 0.24 -5.04 -3.35
C LEU A 6 0.86 -6.38 -2.91
N SER A 7 2.13 -6.60 -3.24
CA SER A 7 2.95 -7.68 -2.69
C SER A 7 3.60 -7.17 -1.41
N ILE A 8 3.43 -7.90 -0.31
CA ILE A 8 4.00 -7.51 0.98
C ILE A 8 5.02 -8.57 1.40
N GLU A 9 6.24 -8.11 1.69
CA GLU A 9 7.33 -8.94 2.17
C GLU A 9 7.45 -8.83 3.70
N GLY A 10 7.80 -9.94 4.36
CA GLY A 10 7.98 -9.98 5.82
C GLY A 10 6.75 -10.35 6.66
N MET A 11 5.60 -10.67 6.04
CA MET A 11 4.47 -11.27 6.75
C MET A 11 4.76 -12.74 7.07
N THR A 12 4.90 -13.07 8.35
CA THR A 12 5.22 -14.44 8.81
C THR A 12 4.17 -15.03 9.75
N CYS A 13 3.15 -14.27 10.13
CA CYS A 13 2.11 -14.69 11.07
C CYS A 13 0.79 -13.96 10.81
N GLU A 14 -0.35 -14.55 11.19
CA GLU A 14 -1.69 -13.94 11.10
C GLU A 14 -1.78 -12.58 11.80
N HIS A 15 -1.01 -12.38 12.88
CA HIS A 15 -0.91 -11.07 13.53
C HIS A 15 -0.27 -9.98 12.65
N CYS A 16 0.67 -10.35 11.78
CA CYS A 16 1.27 -9.42 10.82
C CYS A 16 0.25 -9.03 9.74
N VAL A 17 -0.52 -10.01 9.27
CA VAL A 17 -1.60 -9.81 8.31
C VAL A 17 -2.63 -8.81 8.83
N MET A 18 -3.07 -8.96 10.08
CA MET A 18 -4.02 -8.04 10.70
C MET A 18 -3.47 -6.61 10.82
N ARG A 19 -2.19 -6.44 11.17
CA ARG A 19 -1.57 -5.11 11.22
C ARG A 19 -1.53 -4.43 9.87
N VAL A 20 -1.09 -5.15 8.83
CA VAL A 20 -1.01 -4.60 7.48
C VAL A 20 -2.39 -4.27 6.94
N ARG A 21 -3.37 -5.16 7.12
CA ARG A 21 -4.76 -4.91 6.74
C ARG A 21 -5.30 -3.64 7.37
N ARG A 22 -5.04 -3.43 8.67
CA ARG A 22 -5.53 -2.25 9.40
C ARG A 22 -4.90 -0.97 8.87
N ALA A 23 -3.58 -0.94 8.70
CA ALA A 23 -2.87 0.22 8.16
C ALA A 23 -3.36 0.60 6.74
N LEU A 24 -3.57 -0.40 5.88
CA LEU A 24 -4.14 -0.18 4.54
C LEU A 24 -5.60 0.31 4.63
N SER A 25 -6.40 -0.22 5.54
CA SER A 25 -7.80 0.19 5.69
C SER A 25 -7.98 1.61 6.24
N GLU A 26 -6.96 2.17 6.89
CA GLU A 26 -6.93 3.56 7.35
C GLU A 26 -6.49 4.55 6.25
N SER A 27 -6.04 4.03 5.10
CA SER A 27 -5.62 4.87 3.97
C SER A 27 -6.82 5.50 3.25
N ALA A 28 -6.63 6.71 2.74
CA ALA A 28 -7.69 7.47 2.09
C ALA A 28 -8.22 6.76 0.84
N GLY A 29 -9.55 6.76 0.68
CA GLY A 29 -10.21 6.18 -0.49
C GLY A 29 -10.39 4.66 -0.43
N VAL A 30 -9.91 3.99 0.62
CA VAL A 30 -10.06 2.55 0.81
C VAL A 30 -11.46 2.21 1.31
N GLU A 31 -12.14 1.29 0.62
CA GLU A 31 -13.44 0.75 1.03
C GLU A 31 -13.33 -0.68 1.55
N SER A 32 -12.39 -1.47 1.02
CA SER A 32 -12.19 -2.86 1.43
C SER A 32 -10.75 -3.29 1.25
N VAL A 33 -10.26 -4.09 2.20
CA VAL A 33 -8.90 -4.65 2.18
C VAL A 33 -8.97 -6.14 2.47
N GLU A 34 -8.42 -6.91 1.56
CA GLU A 34 -8.25 -8.35 1.67
C GLU A 34 -6.77 -8.67 1.64
N VAL A 35 -6.26 -9.42 2.63
CA VAL A 35 -4.85 -9.77 2.71
C VAL A 35 -4.71 -11.29 2.73
N SER A 36 -3.91 -11.80 1.80
CA SER A 36 -3.64 -13.23 1.62
C SER A 36 -2.22 -13.54 2.06
N LEU A 37 -2.07 -14.21 3.20
CA LEU A 37 -0.76 -14.71 3.67
C LEU A 37 -0.20 -15.81 2.75
N ALA A 38 -1.09 -16.66 2.20
CA ALA A 38 -0.70 -17.75 1.30
C ALA A 38 0.01 -17.25 0.04
N ASP A 39 -0.49 -16.15 -0.54
CA ASP A 39 0.09 -15.52 -1.73
C ASP A 39 1.10 -14.41 -1.42
N GLY A 40 1.18 -13.96 -0.16
CA GLY A 40 1.99 -12.79 0.24
C GLY A 40 1.50 -11.48 -0.40
N LYS A 41 0.18 -11.32 -0.57
CA LYS A 41 -0.43 -10.19 -1.29
C LYS A 41 -1.56 -9.55 -0.51
N ALA A 42 -1.77 -8.25 -0.71
CA ALA A 42 -2.92 -7.49 -0.25
C ALA A 42 -3.67 -6.90 -1.44
N VAL A 43 -4.97 -7.13 -1.49
CA VAL A 43 -5.90 -6.57 -2.45
C VAL A 43 -6.67 -5.45 -1.77
N VAL A 44 -6.51 -4.24 -2.28
CA VAL A 44 -7.16 -3.03 -1.78
C VAL A 44 -8.19 -2.57 -2.82
N LYS A 45 -9.43 -2.37 -2.39
CA LYS A 45 -10.54 -1.91 -3.24
C LYS A 45 -11.05 -0.58 -2.71
N GLY A 46 -11.31 0.35 -3.61
CA GLY A 46 -11.80 1.68 -3.24
C GLY A 46 -11.89 2.65 -4.40
N HIS A 47 -11.75 3.95 -4.10
CA HIS A 47 -11.85 5.06 -5.03
C HIS A 47 -10.70 6.06 -4.78
N ALA A 48 -10.04 6.50 -5.86
CA ALA A 48 -8.86 7.37 -5.80
C ALA A 48 -7.74 6.83 -4.87
N LEU A 49 -7.47 5.52 -4.93
CA LEU A 49 -6.36 4.89 -4.21
C LEU A 49 -5.03 5.38 -4.77
N ASP A 50 -4.19 5.88 -3.88
CA ASP A 50 -2.82 6.26 -4.20
C ASP A 50 -1.86 5.13 -3.81
N PRO A 51 -1.19 4.48 -4.79
CA PRO A 51 -0.34 3.34 -4.49
C PRO A 51 0.91 3.72 -3.67
N ALA A 52 1.43 4.93 -3.82
CA ALA A 52 2.59 5.40 -3.04
C ALA A 52 2.23 5.56 -1.56
N SER A 53 1.07 6.16 -1.27
CA SER A 53 0.54 6.30 0.09
C SER A 53 0.28 4.95 0.75
N LEU A 54 -0.28 3.99 0.00
CA LEU A 54 -0.52 2.64 0.51
C LEU A 54 0.80 1.91 0.83
N ILE A 55 1.82 2.04 -0.01
CA ILE A 55 3.15 1.49 0.26
C ILE A 55 3.76 2.13 1.51
N HIS A 56 3.73 3.46 1.61
CA HIS A 56 4.21 4.21 2.77
C HIS A 56 3.52 3.79 4.07
N ALA A 57 2.20 3.53 4.04
CA ALA A 57 1.46 3.06 5.19
C ALA A 57 1.95 1.70 5.69
N VAL A 58 2.36 0.81 4.77
CA VAL A 58 2.93 -0.50 5.11
C VAL A 58 4.39 -0.39 5.57
N GLU A 59 5.17 0.50 4.97
CA GLU A 59 6.55 0.78 5.40
C GLU A 59 6.60 1.43 6.79
N ALA A 60 5.63 2.29 7.12
CA ALA A 60 5.53 2.95 8.42
C ALA A 60 5.35 1.98 9.58
N ILE A 61 4.76 0.81 9.33
CA ILE A 61 4.61 -0.28 10.32
C ILE A 61 5.73 -1.32 10.25
N GLY A 62 6.74 -1.11 9.40
CA GLY A 62 7.96 -1.91 9.32
C GLY A 62 7.92 -3.08 8.33
N TYR A 63 7.03 -3.06 7.33
CA TYR A 63 6.98 -4.08 6.28
C TYR A 63 7.26 -3.45 4.91
N SER A 64 7.82 -4.24 3.99
CA SER A 64 8.06 -3.76 2.62
C SER A 64 6.88 -4.11 1.72
N ALA A 65 6.34 -3.15 0.99
CA ALA A 65 5.26 -3.37 0.02
C ALA A 65 5.64 -2.90 -1.38
N LYS A 66 5.14 -3.59 -2.41
CA LYS A 66 5.33 -3.26 -3.83
C LYS A 66 4.03 -3.43 -4.59
N ILE A 67 3.83 -2.67 -5.65
CA ILE A 67 2.68 -2.85 -6.55
C ILE A 67 2.88 -4.13 -7.35
N SER A 68 1.96 -5.08 -7.25
CA SER A 68 1.97 -6.32 -8.06
C SER A 68 1.12 -6.18 -9.32
N ASP A 69 -0.03 -5.50 -9.22
CA ASP A 69 -0.89 -5.21 -10.36
C ASP A 69 -1.68 -3.93 -10.07
N ASN A 70 -1.52 -2.95 -10.97
CA ASN A 70 -2.26 -1.69 -10.94
C ASN A 70 -2.71 -1.35 -12.36
N GLN A 71 -3.96 -1.68 -12.68
CA GLN A 71 -4.59 -1.27 -13.94
C GLN A 71 -5.11 0.18 -13.85
N HIS A 72 -4.32 1.12 -13.31
CA HIS A 72 -4.57 2.57 -13.46
C HIS A 72 -3.29 3.40 -13.24
N THR A 73 -2.75 3.85 -14.37
CA THR A 73 -2.03 5.12 -14.61
C THR A 73 -0.89 5.55 -13.67
N LYS A 74 0.29 5.62 -14.30
CA LYS A 74 1.30 6.67 -14.23
C LYS A 74 1.83 7.02 -12.83
N GLN A 75 2.98 6.44 -12.52
CA GLN A 75 3.96 6.99 -11.59
C GLN A 75 4.38 8.38 -12.08
N GLU A 76 3.69 9.42 -11.64
CA GLU A 76 4.19 10.79 -11.70
C GLU A 76 5.03 11.00 -10.43
N GLU A 77 6.31 10.70 -10.59
CA GLU A 77 7.43 11.52 -10.13
C GLU A 77 7.03 12.59 -9.10
N VAL A 78 7.55 12.49 -7.88
CA VAL A 78 7.55 13.63 -6.95
C VAL A 78 8.81 14.46 -7.20
N PRO A 79 8.77 15.60 -7.93
CA PRO A 79 9.82 16.59 -7.85
C PRO A 79 9.52 17.51 -6.66
N GLY A 80 10.42 17.60 -5.68
CA GLY A 80 10.29 18.67 -4.68
C GLY A 80 10.95 18.44 -3.33
N TRP A 81 12.25 18.16 -3.28
CA TRP A 81 13.05 18.64 -2.14
C TRP A 81 13.63 20.01 -2.53
N ASN A 82 12.90 21.08 -2.22
CA ASN A 82 13.38 22.45 -2.41
C ASN A 82 14.38 22.79 -1.29
N SER A 83 15.63 22.93 -1.70
CA SER A 83 16.70 23.76 -1.15
C SER A 83 16.41 24.54 0.14
N LYS A 84 17.13 24.19 1.22
CA LYS A 84 17.47 25.16 2.28
C LYS A 84 18.92 25.59 2.09
N ALA A 85 19.11 26.61 1.25
CA ALA A 85 20.29 27.46 1.29
C ALA A 85 20.03 28.54 2.34
N GLN A 86 20.67 28.41 3.49
CA GLN A 86 20.99 29.54 4.37
C GLN A 86 22.14 29.14 5.30
#